data_AF-A0A526Z8N4-F1
#
_entry.id   AF-A0A526Z8N4-F1
#
_cell.length_a   1.000
_cell.length_b   1.000
_cell.length_c   1.000
_cell.angle_alpha   90.00
_cell.angle_beta   90.00
_cell.angle_gamma   90.00
#
_symmetry.space_group_name_H-M   'P 1'
#
loop_
_entity.id
_entity.type
_entity.pdbx_description
1 polymer ?
#
loop_
_entity_poly.entity_id
_entity_poly.type
_entity_poly.pdbx_seq_one_letter_code
_entity_poly.pdbx_strand_id
1 'polypeptide(L)' 'MLGQVCRERDNVHYLPSFELVTYGGLARSYREDLRHVKTPVVNDIVEQFFNAYFAPPSA' A
#
# COMPACT_ATOMS: atom_id res chain seq x y z
N MET A 1 -4.66 15.29 -4.74
CA MET A 1 -4.69 13.99 -5.46
C MET A 1 -3.75 13.03 -4.73
N LEU A 2 -4.08 11.75 -4.54
CA LEU A 2 -3.21 10.82 -3.80
C LEU A 2 -1.84 10.70 -4.49
N GLY A 3 -0.78 10.74 -3.67
CA GLY A 3 0.61 10.69 -4.15
C GLY A 3 1.11 11.93 -4.90
N GLN A 4 0.40 13.08 -4.88
CA GLN A 4 0.83 14.29 -5.61
C GLN A 4 2.26 14.73 -5.25
N VAL A 5 2.59 14.75 -3.96
CA VAL A 5 3.93 15.14 -3.46
C VAL A 5 5.05 14.28 -4.04
N CYS A 6 4.76 13.00 -4.31
CA CYS A 6 5.70 12.08 -4.94
C CYS A 6 5.88 12.39 -6.44
N ARG A 7 4.80 12.73 -7.15
CA ARG A 7 4.86 13.06 -8.59
C ARG A 7 5.62 14.34 -8.90
N GLU A 8 5.69 15.25 -7.94
CA GLU A 8 6.44 16.50 -8.04
C GLU A 8 7.94 16.31 -7.81
N ARG A 9 8.41 15.09 -7.50
CA ARG A 9 9.80 14.79 -7.17
C ARG A 9 10.30 13.59 -7.96
N ASP A 10 11.40 13.79 -8.69
CA ASP A 10 12.08 12.70 -9.38
C ASP A 10 12.57 11.64 -8.39
N ASN A 11 12.47 10.37 -8.79
CA ASN A 11 12.85 9.19 -8.00
C ASN A 11 12.04 8.96 -6.70
N VAL A 12 10.92 9.67 -6.50
CA VAL A 12 9.99 9.41 -5.39
C VAL A 12 8.72 8.78 -5.92
N HIS A 13 8.48 7.52 -5.56
CA HIS A 13 7.33 6.77 -6.07
C HIS A 13 6.29 6.58 -4.96
N TYR A 14 5.03 6.81 -5.29
CA TYR A 14 3.92 6.55 -4.38
C TYR A 14 3.47 5.09 -4.51
N LEU A 15 3.58 4.32 -3.43
CA LEU A 15 2.92 3.02 -3.31
C LEU A 15 1.52 3.24 -2.73
N PRO A 16 0.43 2.75 -3.36
CA PRO A 16 -0.95 3.00 -2.94
C PRO A 16 -1.39 2.17 -1.72
N SER A 17 -0.58 2.14 -0.65
CA SER A 17 -0.84 1.36 0.55
C SER A 17 -2.02 1.89 1.36
N PHE A 18 -2.28 3.20 1.33
CA PHE A 18 -3.43 3.81 2.00
C PHE A 18 -4.75 3.31 1.42
N GLU A 19 -4.85 3.22 0.10
CA GLU A 19 -6.01 2.75 -0.62
C GLU A 19 -6.28 1.27 -0.28
N LEU A 20 -5.24 0.44 -0.22
CA LEU A 20 -5.35 -0.97 0.15
C LEU A 20 -5.91 -1.16 1.57
N VAL A 21 -5.49 -0.32 2.52
CA VAL A 21 -6.04 -0.33 3.88
C VAL A 21 -7.47 0.18 3.90
N THR A 22 -7.78 1.26 3.18
CA THR A 22 -9.08 1.94 3.29
C THR A 22 -10.20 1.23 2.55
N TYR A 23 -9.93 0.57 1.42
CA TYR A 23 -10.94 -0.18 0.66
C TYR A 23 -11.55 -1.35 1.44
N GLY A 24 -10.79 -2.00 2.33
CA GLY A 24 -11.30 -3.09 3.17
C GLY A 24 -12.27 -2.62 4.27
N GLY A 25 -12.28 -1.33 4.61
CA GLY A 25 -13.08 -0.78 5.71
C GLY A 25 -12.54 -1.13 7.10
N LEU A 26 -13.04 -0.43 8.12
CA LEU A 26 -12.51 -0.51 9.50
C LEU A 26 -12.42 -1.94 10.04
N ALA A 27 -13.50 -2.72 9.89
CA ALA A 27 -13.58 -4.06 10.46
C ALA A 27 -12.62 -5.08 9.80
N ARG A 28 -12.33 -4.94 8.50
CA ARG A 28 -11.47 -5.90 7.79
C ARG A 28 -10.01 -5.48 7.81
N SER A 29 -9.73 -4.19 7.82
CA SER A 29 -8.37 -3.69 7.67
C SER A 29 -7.68 -3.39 8.99
N TYR A 30 -8.42 -3.00 10.03
CA TYR A 30 -7.84 -2.57 11.30
C TYR A 30 -8.03 -3.62 12.39
N ARG A 31 -7.10 -3.65 13.33
CA ARG A 31 -7.22 -4.34 14.61
C ARG A 31 -8.27 -3.64 15.47
N GLU A 32 -8.58 -4.24 16.61
CA GLU A 32 -9.62 -3.75 17.54
C GLU A 32 -9.37 -2.31 18.02
N ASP A 33 -8.13 -1.85 18.02
CA ASP A 33 -7.74 -0.47 18.39
C ASP A 33 -8.04 0.58 17.31
N LEU A 34 -8.55 0.17 16.14
CA LEU A 34 -8.86 1.03 14.99
C LEU A 34 -7.67 1.88 14.51
N ARG A 35 -6.45 1.49 14.87
CA ARG A 35 -5.21 2.21 14.56
C ARG A 35 -4.23 1.34 13.81
N HIS A 36 -4.00 0.13 14.28
CA HIS A 36 -3.06 -0.79 13.66
C HIS A 36 -3.75 -1.62 12.58
N VAL A 37 -3.07 -1.81 11.46
CA VAL A 37 -3.57 -2.65 10.37
C VAL A 37 -3.38 -4.14 10.73
N LYS A 38 -4.32 -4.99 10.31
CA LYS A 38 -4.23 -6.43 10.50
C LYS A 38 -3.10 -7.01 9.65
N THR A 39 -2.42 -8.03 10.17
CA THR A 39 -1.27 -8.66 9.49
C THR A 39 -1.57 -9.12 8.06
N PRO A 40 -2.74 -9.73 7.73
CA PRO A 40 -3.03 -10.12 6.35
C PRO A 40 -2.98 -8.94 5.37
N VAL A 41 -3.55 -7.78 5.74
CA VAL A 41 -3.51 -6.58 4.89
C VAL A 41 -2.09 -6.03 4.75
N VAL A 42 -1.27 -6.12 5.81
CA VAL A 42 0.16 -5.76 5.72
C VAL A 42 0.89 -6.68 4.75
N ASN A 43 0.61 -7.99 4.77
CA ASN A 43 1.22 -8.94 3.86
C ASN A 43 0.89 -8.61 2.39
N ASP A 44 -0.37 -8.28 2.10
CA ASP A 44 -0.80 -7.88 0.75
C ASP A 44 -0.07 -6.60 0.27
N ILE A 45 0.13 -5.63 1.16
CA ILE A 45 0.89 -4.39 0.86
C ILE A 45 2.35 -4.71 0.56
N VAL A 46 2.97 -5.59 1.35
CA VAL A 46 4.37 -6.00 1.15
C VAL A 46 4.52 -6.75 -0.16
N GLU A 47 3.59 -7.65 -0.50
CA GLU A 47 3.60 -8.35 -1.79
C GLU A 47 3.51 -7.37 -2.97
N GLN A 48 2.59 -6.41 -2.91
CA GLN A 48 2.48 -5.38 -3.96
C GLN A 48 3.73 -4.50 -4.07
N PHE A 49 4.38 -4.19 -2.95
CA PHE A 49 5.66 -3.50 -2.96
C PHE A 49 6.72 -4.31 -3.72
N PHE A 50 6.87 -5.60 -3.41
CA PHE A 50 7.83 -6.45 -4.14
C PHE A 50 7.49 -6.53 -5.63
N ASN A 51 6.21 -6.70 -5.96
CA ASN A 51 5.77 -6.76 -7.35
C ASN A 51 6.04 -5.46 -8.12
N ALA A 52 5.89 -4.29 -7.48
CA ALA A 52 6.09 -3.01 -8.13
C ALA A 52 7.56 -2.66 -8.40
N TYR A 53 8.49 -3.14 -7.57
CA TYR A 53 9.88 -2.68 -7.61
C TYR A 53 10.93 -3.78 -7.84
N PHE A 54 10.58 -5.04 -7.64
CA PHE A 54 11.51 -6.16 -7.68
C PHE A 54 11.06 -7.31 -8.58
N ALA A 55 9.81 -7.28 -9.09
CA ALA A 55 9.40 -8.27 -10.08
C ALA A 55 10.21 -8.12 -11.37
N PRO A 56 10.57 -9.23 -12.02
CA PRO A 56 11.21 -9.17 -13.33
C PRO A 56 10.29 -8.45 -14.33
N PRO A 57 10.85 -7.75 -15.33
CA PRO A 57 10.06 -7.18 -16.41
C PRO A 57 9.18 -8.26 -17.03
N SER A 58 7.90 -7.96 -17.21
CA SER A 58 7.01 -8.84 -17.98
C SER A 58 7.58 -8.97 -19.39
N ALA A 59 7.83 -10.22 -19.82
CA ALA A 59 8.40 -10.56 -21.12
C ALA A 59 7.48 -10.16 -22.28
#